data_AF-A0A812TRS7-F1
#
_entry.id   AF-A0A812TRS7-F1
#
_cell.length_a   1.000
_cell.length_b   1.000
_cell.length_c   1.000
_cell.angle_alpha   90.00
_cell.angle_beta   90.00
_cell.angle_gamma   90.00
#
_symmetry.space_group_name_H-M   'P 1'
#
loop_
_entity.id
_entity.type
_entity.pdbx_description
1 polymer ?
#
loop_
_entity_poly.entity_id
_entity_poly.type
_entity_poly.pdbx_seq_one_letter_code
_entity_poly.pdbx_strand_id
1 'polypeptide(L)'
;MKKDIFDQMKDAKNKGQSGAQPAKRADCPKSDQLSPFRAFCIVQGEIFVKFNDTDDKCRKIVSIGGANTSALFAASRTCGAAGEWKRRVAEELSAVYFVGGWEEWPKSEGEPVEVELEDGNFSVPITAENYELIKDCWARGCGCEQAANPKMKGVLWSLLAICVFGIGWDSVKLTWEKIFGKKKDKEKKEKKEKKEKKDKKEKKSKKGDDEVTGDESTETKSEKDDGDDKSAKDTQDTDAEGKEEKEEKEEDGKEDGENAMDADKNE
;
A
#
# COMPACT_ATOMS: atom_id res chain seq x y z
N MET A 1 23.35 -34.25 20.46
CA MET A 1 23.53 -33.11 19.54
C MET A 1 22.54 -32.04 19.95
N LYS A 2 23.00 -30.85 20.35
CA LYS A 2 22.12 -29.72 20.69
C LYS A 2 21.58 -29.16 19.38
N LYS A 3 20.26 -29.01 19.26
CA LYS A 3 19.65 -28.35 18.10
C LYS A 3 20.04 -26.87 18.13
N ASP A 4 20.61 -26.38 17.05
CA ASP A 4 20.97 -24.97 16.92
C ASP A 4 19.71 -24.11 16.80
N ILE A 5 19.82 -22.86 17.24
CA ILE A 5 18.72 -21.87 17.23
C ILE A 5 18.17 -21.66 15.81
N PHE A 6 19.02 -21.83 14.79
CA PHE A 6 18.61 -21.77 13.39
C PHE A 6 17.72 -22.94 12.94
N ASP A 7 17.91 -24.15 13.50
CA ASP A 7 17.03 -25.28 13.23
C ASP A 7 15.66 -25.10 13.90
N GLN A 8 15.62 -24.49 15.09
CA GLN A 8 14.35 -24.13 15.75
C GLN A 8 13.58 -23.06 14.96
N MET A 9 14.26 -22.10 14.35
CA MET A 9 13.62 -21.06 13.53
C MET A 9 13.05 -21.63 12.21
N LYS A 10 13.74 -22.62 11.61
CA LYS A 10 13.30 -23.30 10.39
C LYS A 10 12.11 -24.23 10.66
N ASP A 11 12.14 -24.96 11.77
CA ASP A 11 11.02 -25.80 12.22
C ASP A 11 9.81 -24.95 12.65
N ALA A 12 10.01 -23.79 13.29
CA ALA A 12 8.94 -22.87 13.64
C ALA A 12 8.25 -22.26 12.41
N LYS A 13 9.01 -21.95 11.34
CA LYS A 13 8.46 -21.46 10.07
C LYS A 13 7.62 -22.52 9.34
N ASN A 14 7.94 -23.80 9.53
CA ASN A 14 7.22 -24.91 8.90
C ASN A 14 6.08 -25.51 9.75
N LYS A 15 6.03 -25.25 11.07
CA LYS A 15 4.96 -25.76 11.97
C LYS A 15 3.96 -24.73 12.46
N GLY A 16 4.11 -23.45 12.10
CA GLY A 16 3.33 -22.35 12.68
C GLY A 16 2.28 -21.68 11.80
N GLN A 17 2.12 -22.06 10.53
CA GLN A 17 1.14 -21.44 9.64
C GLN A 17 0.58 -22.47 8.66
N SER A 18 -0.15 -23.46 9.18
CA SER A 18 -1.36 -23.85 8.46
C SER A 18 -2.26 -22.61 8.48
N GLY A 19 -2.15 -21.78 7.45
CA GLY A 19 -2.99 -20.62 7.27
C GLY A 19 -4.44 -21.08 7.37
N ALA A 20 -5.06 -20.82 8.53
CA ALA A 20 -6.50 -20.77 8.59
C ALA A 20 -6.86 -19.75 7.51
N GLN A 21 -7.37 -20.23 6.38
CA GLN A 21 -7.96 -19.33 5.39
C GLN A 21 -8.91 -18.45 6.19
N PRO A 22 -8.83 -17.12 6.05
CA PRO A 22 -9.79 -16.25 6.72
C PRO A 22 -11.16 -16.82 6.37
N ALA A 23 -11.95 -17.16 7.40
CA ALA A 23 -13.27 -17.75 7.20
C ALA A 23 -13.94 -16.95 6.09
N LYS A 24 -14.33 -17.63 4.99
CA LYS A 24 -14.83 -16.96 3.79
C LYS A 24 -15.93 -16.00 4.22
N ARG A 25 -15.63 -14.70 4.21
CA ARG A 25 -16.62 -13.68 4.53
C ARG A 25 -17.71 -13.79 3.47
N ALA A 26 -18.97 -13.71 3.90
CA ALA A 26 -20.08 -13.73 2.96
C ALA A 26 -19.94 -12.55 1.99
N ASP A 27 -20.30 -12.76 0.73
CA ASP A 27 -20.39 -11.66 -0.22
C ASP A 27 -21.45 -10.67 0.27
N CYS A 28 -21.16 -9.37 0.16
CA CYS A 28 -22.13 -8.34 0.53
C CYS A 28 -23.33 -8.39 -0.41
N PRO A 29 -24.53 -8.04 0.08
CA PRO A 29 -25.69 -7.86 -0.79
C PRO A 29 -25.42 -6.77 -1.82
N LYS A 30 -26.10 -6.86 -2.96
CA LYS A 30 -25.92 -5.91 -4.07
C LYS A 30 -26.40 -4.52 -3.65
N SER A 31 -25.52 -3.52 -3.79
CA SER A 31 -25.85 -2.11 -3.57
C SER A 31 -26.94 -1.63 -4.54
N ASP A 32 -27.80 -0.74 -4.05
CA ASP A 32 -28.82 0.00 -4.80
C ASP A 32 -28.26 1.08 -5.73
N GLN A 33 -26.96 1.39 -5.64
CA GLN A 33 -26.29 2.44 -6.43
C GLN A 33 -26.85 3.85 -6.18
N LEU A 34 -27.33 4.08 -4.96
CA LEU A 34 -27.88 5.36 -4.54
C LEU A 34 -27.04 5.94 -3.40
N SER A 35 -26.88 7.26 -3.36
CA SER A 35 -26.19 7.92 -2.24
C SER A 35 -26.80 9.27 -1.86
N PRO A 36 -26.84 9.63 -0.56
CA PRO A 36 -27.23 10.96 -0.11
C PRO A 36 -26.09 11.99 -0.18
N PHE A 37 -24.84 11.57 -0.33
CA PHE A 37 -23.68 12.47 -0.27
C PHE A 37 -23.07 12.71 -1.65
N ARG A 38 -22.46 13.88 -1.88
CA ARG A 38 -21.68 14.15 -3.11
C ARG A 38 -20.20 13.87 -2.91
N ALA A 39 -19.71 14.12 -1.69
CA ALA A 39 -18.36 13.76 -1.28
C ALA A 39 -18.38 13.04 0.07
N PHE A 40 -17.49 12.07 0.20
CA PHE A 40 -17.41 11.19 1.36
C PHE A 40 -15.95 10.87 1.69
N CYS A 41 -15.52 11.14 2.92
CA CYS A 41 -14.17 10.86 3.38
C CYS A 41 -14.18 10.16 4.73
N ILE A 42 -13.28 9.18 4.90
CA ILE A 42 -13.04 8.51 6.17
C ILE A 42 -11.67 8.88 6.69
N VAL A 43 -11.62 9.55 7.84
CA VAL A 43 -10.37 9.92 8.52
C VAL A 43 -10.42 9.35 9.92
N GLN A 44 -9.44 8.52 10.30
CA GLN A 44 -9.31 7.95 11.65
C GLN A 44 -10.56 7.24 12.21
N GLY A 45 -11.42 6.70 11.34
CA GLY A 45 -12.66 6.05 11.77
C GLY A 45 -13.80 7.03 12.06
N GLU A 46 -13.70 8.26 11.56
CA GLU A 46 -14.79 9.22 11.49
C GLU A 46 -15.17 9.45 10.02
N ILE A 47 -16.44 9.77 9.80
CA ILE A 47 -17.01 10.02 8.47
C ILE A 47 -17.22 11.52 8.31
N PHE A 48 -16.66 12.08 7.23
CA PHE A 48 -16.85 13.46 6.83
C PHE A 48 -17.53 13.51 5.46
N VAL A 49 -18.58 14.32 5.34
CA VAL A 49 -19.35 14.42 4.09
C VAL A 49 -19.57 15.85 3.63
N LYS A 50 -19.90 15.96 2.35
CA LYS A 50 -20.30 17.21 1.69
C LYS A 50 -21.61 16.98 0.96
N PHE A 51 -22.61 17.81 1.26
CA PHE A 51 -23.94 17.74 0.65
C PHE A 51 -24.04 18.57 -0.62
N ASN A 52 -23.41 19.75 -0.64
CA ASN A 52 -23.41 20.67 -1.77
C ASN A 52 -21.99 21.02 -2.19
N ASP A 53 -21.74 21.25 -3.49
CA ASP A 53 -20.41 21.62 -4.00
C ASP A 53 -19.89 22.96 -3.45
N THR A 54 -20.79 23.81 -2.98
CA THR A 54 -20.50 25.13 -2.40
C THR A 54 -19.98 25.07 -0.97
N ASP A 55 -20.10 23.94 -0.28
CA ASP A 55 -19.64 23.82 1.10
C ASP A 55 -18.12 23.65 1.12
N ASP A 56 -17.37 24.66 1.55
CA ASP A 56 -15.90 24.60 1.56
C ASP A 56 -15.35 23.54 2.54
N LYS A 57 -16.14 23.13 3.54
CA LYS A 57 -15.73 22.21 4.60
C LYS A 57 -16.63 20.97 4.63
N CYS A 58 -16.01 19.81 4.78
CA CYS A 58 -16.72 18.58 5.05
C CYS A 58 -17.12 18.54 6.54
N ARG A 59 -18.36 18.11 6.80
CA ARG A 59 -18.92 18.04 8.15
C ARG A 59 -18.90 16.61 8.65
N LYS A 60 -18.67 16.44 9.95
CA LYS A 60 -18.62 15.12 10.58
C LYS A 60 -20.02 14.57 10.79
N ILE A 61 -20.20 13.31 10.39
CA ILE A 61 -21.42 12.55 10.62
C ILE A 61 -21.33 11.88 12.00
N VAL A 62 -22.43 11.97 12.74
CA VAL A 62 -22.65 11.23 13.99
C VAL A 62 -23.47 9.97 13.70
N SER A 63 -24.61 10.13 13.02
CA SER A 63 -25.50 9.04 12.65
C SER A 63 -26.14 9.29 11.28
N ILE A 64 -26.57 8.21 10.62
CA ILE A 64 -27.33 8.24 9.36
C ILE A 64 -28.51 7.28 9.59
N GLY A 65 -29.75 7.68 9.32
CA GLY A 65 -30.94 6.82 9.47
C GLY A 65 -30.93 5.95 10.73
N GLY A 66 -30.69 6.56 11.89
CA GLY A 66 -30.62 5.89 13.19
C GLY A 66 -29.37 5.04 13.47
N ALA A 67 -28.45 4.86 12.51
CA ALA A 67 -27.22 4.10 12.66
C ALA A 67 -26.01 5.00 12.94
N ASN A 68 -25.35 4.77 14.07
CA ASN A 68 -24.11 5.47 14.43
C ASN A 68 -22.93 5.05 13.54
N THR A 69 -21.99 5.96 13.29
CA THR A 69 -20.81 5.70 12.44
C THR A 69 -20.00 4.46 12.86
N SER A 70 -19.79 4.24 14.16
CA SER A 70 -19.08 3.07 14.67
C SER A 70 -19.80 1.76 14.33
N ALA A 71 -21.13 1.76 14.38
CA ALA A 71 -21.94 0.61 14.04
C ALA A 71 -21.91 0.32 12.54
N LEU A 72 -21.95 1.38 11.71
CA LEU A 72 -21.74 1.26 10.25
C LEU A 72 -20.38 0.62 9.93
N PHE A 73 -19.32 1.02 10.62
CA PHE A 73 -18.01 0.39 10.43
C PHE A 73 -17.98 -1.08 10.87
N ALA A 74 -18.65 -1.42 11.98
CA ALA A 74 -18.76 -2.80 12.41
C ALA A 74 -19.50 -3.65 11.36
N ALA A 75 -20.65 -3.19 10.88
CA ALA A 75 -21.44 -3.86 9.84
C ALA A 75 -20.67 -3.97 8.52
N SER A 76 -19.93 -2.94 8.12
CA SER A 76 -19.11 -3.00 6.90
C SER A 76 -18.01 -4.05 6.97
N ARG A 77 -17.60 -4.52 8.15
CA ARG A 77 -16.54 -5.52 8.28
C ARG A 77 -17.04 -6.96 8.25
N THR A 78 -18.35 -7.19 8.34
CA THR A 78 -18.93 -8.55 8.45
C THR A 78 -19.10 -9.26 7.10
N CYS A 79 -19.30 -8.51 6.01
CA CYS A 79 -19.34 -9.04 4.64
C CYS A 79 -18.12 -8.59 3.82
N GLY A 80 -17.98 -9.13 2.60
CA GLY A 80 -17.02 -8.70 1.58
C GLY A 80 -15.55 -8.99 1.87
N ALA A 81 -14.68 -8.62 0.92
CA ALA A 81 -13.24 -8.81 1.05
C ALA A 81 -12.65 -8.02 2.23
N ALA A 82 -11.61 -8.59 2.85
CA ALA A 82 -10.85 -7.91 3.90
C ALA A 82 -10.13 -6.68 3.31
N GLY A 83 -10.14 -5.57 4.04
CA GLY A 83 -9.52 -4.30 3.62
C GLY A 83 -10.43 -3.38 2.81
N GLU A 84 -11.48 -3.89 2.16
CA GLU A 84 -12.37 -3.08 1.31
C GLU A 84 -13.55 -2.43 2.05
N TRP A 85 -13.59 -2.51 3.37
CA TRP A 85 -14.70 -1.99 4.17
C TRP A 85 -14.92 -0.49 3.98
N LYS A 86 -13.84 0.30 3.86
CA LYS A 86 -13.92 1.75 3.61
C LYS A 86 -14.64 2.08 2.31
N ARG A 87 -14.28 1.35 1.25
CA ARG A 87 -14.89 1.49 -0.07
C ARG A 87 -16.38 1.14 -0.03
N ARG A 88 -16.76 0.12 0.75
CA ARG A 88 -18.16 -0.30 0.89
C ARG A 88 -19.00 0.68 1.69
N VAL A 89 -18.46 1.32 2.73
CA VAL A 89 -19.19 2.42 3.39
C VAL A 89 -19.40 3.59 2.42
N ALA A 90 -18.44 3.87 1.53
CA ALA A 90 -18.55 4.96 0.56
C ALA A 90 -19.49 4.64 -0.63
N GLU A 91 -19.35 3.46 -1.26
CA GLU A 91 -20.03 3.08 -2.51
C GLU A 91 -21.24 2.14 -2.30
N GLU A 92 -21.35 1.50 -1.14
CA GLU A 92 -22.34 0.45 -0.88
C GLU A 92 -23.00 0.63 0.48
N LEU A 93 -23.33 1.88 0.82
CA LEU A 93 -23.90 2.21 2.12
C LEU A 93 -25.20 1.42 2.37
N SER A 94 -26.07 1.30 1.37
CA SER A 94 -27.27 0.45 1.43
C SER A 94 -26.97 -1.00 1.83
N ALA A 95 -25.95 -1.61 1.23
CA ALA A 95 -25.54 -2.97 1.57
C ALA A 95 -25.06 -3.08 3.03
N VAL A 96 -24.32 -2.08 3.51
CA VAL A 96 -23.91 -1.98 4.91
C VAL A 96 -25.13 -1.86 5.83
N TYR A 97 -26.16 -1.12 5.42
CA TYR A 97 -27.41 -0.99 6.17
C TYR A 97 -28.15 -2.31 6.32
N PHE A 98 -28.33 -3.01 5.20
CA PHE A 98 -29.00 -4.32 5.20
C PHE A 98 -28.26 -5.34 6.05
N VAL A 99 -26.92 -5.35 6.00
CA VAL A 99 -26.10 -6.28 6.78
C VAL A 99 -26.12 -5.97 8.27
N GLY A 100 -26.23 -4.70 8.65
CA GLY A 100 -26.39 -4.32 10.05
C GLY A 100 -27.82 -4.40 10.58
N GLY A 101 -28.80 -4.73 9.73
CA GLY A 101 -30.19 -4.92 10.12
C GLY A 101 -30.98 -3.63 10.36
N TRP A 102 -30.54 -2.51 9.78
CA TRP A 102 -31.27 -1.24 9.86
C TRP A 102 -32.30 -1.15 8.73
N GLU A 103 -33.57 -1.05 9.09
CA GLU A 103 -34.70 -1.02 8.13
C GLU A 103 -35.00 0.38 7.58
N GLU A 104 -34.42 1.42 8.17
CA GLU A 104 -34.66 2.83 7.83
C GLU A 104 -33.95 3.30 6.55
N TRP A 105 -33.28 2.40 5.82
CA TRP A 105 -32.65 2.77 4.55
C TRP A 105 -33.71 3.02 3.46
N PRO A 106 -33.65 4.16 2.75
CA PRO A 106 -34.59 4.47 1.67
C PRO A 106 -34.57 3.42 0.57
N LYS A 107 -35.75 3.10 0.04
CA LYS A 107 -35.93 2.03 -0.96
C LYS A 107 -36.07 2.58 -2.36
N SER A 108 -36.37 3.86 -2.51
CA SER A 108 -36.55 4.50 -3.80
C SER A 108 -35.71 5.77 -3.94
N GLU A 109 -35.39 6.10 -5.20
CA GLU A 109 -34.66 7.32 -5.52
C GLU A 109 -35.50 8.56 -5.18
N GLY A 110 -34.86 9.55 -4.52
CA GLY A 110 -35.50 10.79 -4.09
C GLY A 110 -36.12 10.73 -2.70
N GLU A 111 -36.19 9.55 -2.06
CA GLU A 111 -36.57 9.47 -0.66
C GLU A 111 -35.49 10.11 0.23
N PRO A 112 -35.88 10.95 1.21
CA PRO A 112 -34.94 11.56 2.12
C PRO A 112 -34.44 10.56 3.17
N VAL A 113 -33.15 10.64 3.49
CA VAL A 113 -32.56 10.01 4.68
C VAL A 113 -32.20 11.08 5.70
N GLU A 114 -32.45 10.78 6.97
CA GLU A 114 -32.02 11.64 8.07
C GLU A 114 -30.53 11.43 8.34
N VAL A 115 -29.77 12.52 8.37
CA VAL A 115 -28.35 12.53 8.68
C VAL A 115 -28.14 13.46 9.85
N GLU A 116 -27.62 12.92 10.94
CA GLU A 116 -27.24 13.70 12.11
C GLU A 116 -25.76 14.05 12.00
N LEU A 117 -25.48 15.36 11.93
CA LEU A 117 -24.14 15.90 11.96
C LEU A 117 -23.90 16.56 13.32
N GLU A 118 -22.64 16.87 13.60
CA GLU A 118 -22.28 17.64 14.81
C GLU A 118 -23.01 18.99 14.88
N ASP A 119 -23.33 19.59 13.73
CA ASP A 119 -24.00 20.89 13.61
C ASP A 119 -25.54 20.82 13.59
N GLY A 120 -26.13 19.61 13.61
CA GLY A 120 -27.57 19.40 13.60
C GLY A 120 -28.05 18.32 12.63
N ASN A 121 -29.37 18.15 12.54
CA ASN A 121 -30.02 17.08 11.78
C ASN A 121 -30.50 17.60 10.41
N PHE A 122 -30.16 16.88 9.35
CA PHE A 122 -30.46 17.24 7.97
C PHE A 122 -31.18 16.08 7.28
N SER A 123 -32.21 16.40 6.51
CA SER A 123 -32.94 15.44 5.68
C SER A 123 -32.46 15.60 4.24
N VAL A 124 -31.82 14.57 3.68
CA VAL A 124 -31.12 14.66 2.39
C VAL A 124 -31.64 13.59 1.43
N PRO A 125 -32.03 13.94 0.19
CA PRO A 125 -32.53 12.97 -0.77
C PRO A 125 -31.40 12.06 -1.27
N ILE A 126 -31.69 10.76 -1.37
CA ILE A 126 -30.77 9.81 -1.99
C ILE A 126 -30.96 9.82 -3.51
N THR A 127 -29.89 10.04 -4.28
CA THR A 127 -29.96 10.09 -5.75
C THR A 127 -28.85 9.26 -6.41
N ALA A 128 -29.07 8.82 -7.65
CA ALA A 128 -28.05 8.14 -8.44
C ALA A 128 -26.92 9.10 -8.89
N GLU A 129 -27.24 10.38 -9.11
CA GLU A 129 -26.24 11.40 -9.48
C GLU A 129 -25.18 11.57 -8.37
N ASN A 130 -25.63 11.64 -7.12
CA ASN A 130 -24.76 11.72 -5.95
C ASN A 130 -23.84 10.48 -5.85
N TYR A 131 -24.35 9.31 -6.21
CA TYR A 131 -23.58 8.08 -6.21
C TYR A 131 -22.42 8.09 -7.21
N GLU A 132 -22.64 8.57 -8.43
CA GLU A 132 -21.56 8.72 -9.43
C GLU A 132 -20.50 9.72 -8.95
N LEU A 133 -20.92 10.82 -8.34
CA LEU A 133 -20.01 11.81 -7.77
C LEU A 133 -19.14 11.21 -6.66
N ILE A 134 -19.72 10.41 -5.75
CA ILE A 134 -18.93 9.74 -4.71
C ILE A 134 -17.93 8.77 -5.30
N LYS A 135 -18.31 7.97 -6.30
CA LYS A 135 -17.37 7.03 -6.94
C LYS A 135 -16.14 7.76 -7.49
N ASP A 136 -16.39 8.84 -8.21
CA ASP A 136 -15.32 9.66 -8.77
C ASP A 136 -14.49 10.34 -7.67
N CYS A 137 -15.14 10.79 -6.61
CA CYS A 137 -14.54 11.38 -5.43
C CYS A 137 -13.64 10.38 -4.68
N TRP A 138 -14.08 9.12 -4.53
CA TRP A 138 -13.30 8.07 -3.88
C TRP A 138 -12.07 7.68 -4.71
N ALA A 139 -12.22 7.61 -6.04
CA ALA A 139 -11.12 7.27 -6.94
C ALA A 139 -10.05 8.37 -7.03
N ARG A 140 -10.45 9.65 -7.03
CA ARG A 140 -9.53 10.79 -7.22
C ARG A 140 -9.13 11.51 -5.92
N GLY A 141 -9.82 11.20 -4.84
CA GLY A 141 -9.71 11.89 -3.55
C GLY A 141 -10.78 12.96 -3.38
N CYS A 142 -11.56 12.81 -2.32
CA CYS A 142 -12.57 13.80 -1.95
C CYS A 142 -11.91 15.06 -1.42
N GLY A 143 -12.24 16.21 -2.00
CA GLY A 143 -11.67 17.53 -1.69
C GLY A 143 -11.96 18.06 -0.28
N CYS A 144 -12.18 17.18 0.69
CA CYS A 144 -12.28 17.53 2.10
C CYS A 144 -10.90 17.95 2.62
N GLU A 145 -10.82 19.11 3.28
CA GLU A 145 -9.59 19.58 3.93
C GLU A 145 -9.04 18.55 4.93
N GLN A 146 -9.92 17.81 5.61
CA GLN A 146 -9.56 16.76 6.56
C GLN A 146 -8.84 15.57 5.88
N ALA A 147 -9.15 15.30 4.61
CA ALA A 147 -8.46 14.29 3.80
C ALA A 147 -7.10 14.80 3.30
N ALA A 148 -6.97 16.12 3.13
CA ALA A 148 -5.77 16.77 2.67
C ALA A 148 -4.77 16.90 3.82
N ASN A 149 -4.04 15.84 4.15
CA ASN A 149 -2.91 15.92 5.06
C ASN A 149 -1.66 16.45 4.30
N PRO A 150 -1.30 17.74 4.41
CA PRO A 150 -0.16 18.29 3.67
C PRO A 150 1.16 17.62 4.07
N LYS A 151 1.27 17.20 5.33
CA LYS A 151 2.45 16.51 5.86
C LYS A 151 2.68 15.17 5.18
N MET A 152 1.63 14.34 5.05
CA MET A 152 1.74 13.02 4.44
C MET A 152 2.02 13.12 2.94
N LYS A 153 1.40 14.09 2.25
CA LYS A 153 1.76 14.42 0.86
C LYS A 153 3.24 14.78 0.75
N GLY A 154 3.75 15.64 1.64
CA GLY A 154 5.16 16.00 1.67
C GLY A 154 6.10 14.80 1.84
N VAL A 155 5.76 13.87 2.74
CA VAL A 155 6.52 12.62 2.94
C VAL A 155 6.50 11.76 1.66
N LEU A 156 5.33 11.54 1.05
CA LEU A 156 5.20 10.78 -0.19
C LEU A 156 6.01 11.40 -1.35
N TRP A 157 5.93 12.72 -1.52
CA TRP A 157 6.72 13.42 -2.53
C TRP A 157 8.22 13.33 -2.26
N SER A 158 8.64 13.39 -0.99
CA SER A 158 10.05 13.24 -0.63
C SER A 158 10.57 11.82 -0.91
N LEU A 159 9.77 10.79 -0.60
CA LEU A 159 10.11 9.40 -0.88
C LEU A 159 10.19 9.16 -2.39
N LEU A 160 9.23 9.68 -3.16
CA LEU A 160 9.24 9.60 -4.61
C LEU A 160 10.48 10.29 -5.20
N ALA A 161 10.85 11.47 -4.69
CA ALA A 161 12.06 12.14 -5.10
C ALA A 161 13.30 11.28 -4.84
N ILE A 162 13.43 10.68 -3.65
CA ILE A 162 14.54 9.77 -3.32
C ILE A 162 14.59 8.58 -4.29
N CYS A 163 13.44 7.96 -4.61
CA CYS A 163 13.38 6.86 -5.57
C CYS A 163 13.82 7.30 -6.97
N VAL A 164 13.35 8.45 -7.46
CA VAL A 164 13.71 8.98 -8.78
C VAL A 164 15.20 9.36 -8.83
N PHE A 165 15.73 9.99 -7.78
CA PHE A 165 17.16 10.31 -7.68
C PHE A 165 18.02 9.04 -7.59
N GLY A 166 17.58 8.02 -6.85
CA GLY A 166 18.28 6.74 -6.73
C GLY A 166 18.37 6.01 -8.07
N ILE A 167 17.23 5.87 -8.77
CA ILE A 167 17.16 5.22 -10.09
C ILE A 167 17.92 6.03 -11.14
N GLY A 168 17.80 7.37 -11.10
CA GLY A 168 18.50 8.27 -12.01
C GLY A 168 20.02 8.23 -11.83
N TRP A 169 20.50 8.25 -10.58
CA TRP A 169 21.92 8.16 -10.27
C TRP A 169 22.53 6.83 -10.73
N ASP A 170 21.84 5.71 -10.50
CA ASP A 170 22.31 4.40 -10.93
C ASP A 170 22.41 4.30 -12.47
N SER A 171 21.40 4.81 -13.17
CA SER A 171 21.39 4.88 -14.64
C SER A 171 22.53 5.74 -15.21
N VAL A 172 22.78 6.91 -14.61
CA VAL A 172 23.88 7.81 -15.01
C VAL A 172 25.23 7.18 -14.69
N LYS A 173 25.39 6.55 -13.52
CA LYS A 173 26.65 5.89 -13.13
C LYS A 173 27.01 4.76 -14.10
N LEU A 174 26.06 3.89 -14.45
CA LEU A 174 26.28 2.81 -15.42
C LEU A 174 26.66 3.34 -16.81
N THR A 175 26.07 4.46 -17.22
CA THR A 175 26.39 5.10 -18.50
C THR A 175 27.77 5.75 -18.46
N TRP A 176 28.13 6.39 -17.35
CA TRP A 176 29.41 7.04 -17.17
C TRP A 176 30.56 6.02 -17.09
N GLU A 177 30.36 4.90 -16.39
CA GLU A 177 31.33 3.78 -16.34
C GLU A 177 31.52 3.13 -17.71
N LYS A 178 30.46 2.96 -18.52
CA LYS A 178 30.59 2.45 -19.90
C LYS A 178 31.39 3.40 -20.80
N ILE A 179 31.25 4.72 -20.64
CA ILE A 179 31.92 5.73 -21.48
C ILE A 179 33.38 5.94 -21.04
N PHE A 180 33.63 6.13 -19.75
CA PHE A 180 34.97 6.42 -19.23
C PHE A 180 35.80 5.17 -18.92
N GLY A 181 35.16 4.05 -18.58
CA GLY A 181 35.83 2.76 -18.43
C GLY A 181 36.48 2.29 -19.73
N LYS A 182 35.75 2.41 -20.85
CA LYS A 182 36.31 2.10 -22.18
C LYS A 182 37.49 2.98 -22.57
N LYS A 183 37.51 4.26 -22.18
CA LYS A 183 38.67 5.15 -22.42
C LYS A 183 39.89 4.70 -21.62
N LYS A 184 39.73 4.39 -20.33
CA LYS A 184 40.84 3.92 -19.47
C LYS A 184 41.41 2.58 -19.94
N ASP A 185 40.58 1.64 -20.36
CA ASP A 185 41.08 0.35 -20.87
C ASP A 185 41.81 0.48 -22.20
N LYS A 186 41.34 1.36 -23.11
CA LYS A 186 42.05 1.65 -24.37
C LYS A 186 43.43 2.26 -24.11
N GLU A 187 43.51 3.23 -23.21
CA GLU A 187 44.77 3.93 -22.86
C GLU A 187 45.77 2.99 -22.16
N LYS A 188 45.29 2.09 -21.31
CA LYS A 188 46.12 1.08 -20.62
C LYS A 188 46.66 0.04 -21.60
N LYS A 189 45.85 -0.37 -22.58
CA LYS A 189 46.25 -1.31 -23.64
C LYS A 189 47.30 -0.71 -24.58
N GLU A 190 47.15 0.56 -24.97
CA GLU A 190 48.17 1.28 -25.77
C GLU A 190 49.50 1.47 -25.02
N LYS A 191 49.47 1.80 -23.73
CA LYS A 191 50.69 1.87 -22.92
C LYS A 191 51.41 0.53 -22.81
N LYS A 192 50.66 -0.58 -22.70
CA LYS A 192 51.24 -1.93 -22.63
C LYS A 192 51.88 -2.34 -23.96
N GLU A 193 51.22 -2.08 -25.09
CA GLU A 193 51.79 -2.32 -26.42
C GLU A 193 53.03 -1.46 -26.72
N LYS A 194 53.05 -0.18 -26.30
CA LYS A 194 54.24 0.67 -26.44
C LYS A 194 55.42 0.14 -25.63
N LYS A 195 55.18 -0.43 -24.45
CA LYS A 195 56.23 -1.00 -23.60
C LYS A 195 56.81 -2.28 -24.23
N GLU A 196 55.97 -3.20 -24.70
CA GLU A 196 56.42 -4.41 -25.40
C GLU A 196 57.18 -4.13 -26.69
N LYS A 197 56.77 -3.11 -27.46
CA LYS A 197 57.52 -2.70 -28.67
C LYS A 197 58.88 -2.09 -28.33
N LYS A 198 59.03 -1.43 -27.18
CA LYS A 198 60.31 -0.88 -26.71
C LYS A 198 61.25 -2.00 -26.24
N ASP A 199 60.74 -2.97 -25.49
CA ASP A 199 61.49 -4.16 -25.04
C ASP A 199 61.93 -5.05 -26.22
N LYS A 200 61.10 -5.20 -27.26
CA LYS A 200 61.49 -5.90 -28.51
C LYS A 200 62.58 -5.17 -29.30
N LYS A 201 62.62 -3.83 -29.25
CA LYS A 201 63.64 -3.03 -29.96
C LYS A 201 65.00 -3.11 -29.27
N GLU A 202 65.04 -3.14 -27.94
CA GLU A 202 66.27 -3.39 -27.16
C GLU A 202 66.80 -4.82 -27.30
N LYS A 203 65.92 -5.82 -27.42
CA LYS A 203 66.34 -7.21 -27.71
C LYS A 203 66.89 -7.40 -29.12
N LYS A 204 66.42 -6.63 -30.12
CA LYS A 204 66.96 -6.70 -31.50
C LYS A 204 68.33 -6.04 -31.66
N SER A 205 68.70 -5.09 -30.80
CA SER A 205 70.04 -4.49 -30.77
C SER A 205 71.07 -5.33 -30.00
N LYS A 206 70.66 -6.43 -29.35
CA LYS A 206 71.54 -7.31 -28.55
C LYS A 206 71.70 -8.73 -29.10
N LYS A 207 71.16 -9.02 -30.29
CA LYS A 207 71.22 -10.35 -30.91
C LYS A 207 71.75 -10.24 -32.34
N GLY A 208 72.97 -9.73 -32.46
CA GLY A 208 73.92 -10.20 -33.47
C GLY A 208 74.81 -11.20 -32.76
N ASP A 209 75.03 -12.34 -33.41
CA ASP A 209 75.73 -13.54 -32.96
C ASP A 209 74.88 -14.62 -32.26
N ASP A 210 75.09 -15.81 -32.82
CA ASP A 210 74.70 -17.16 -32.48
C ASP A 210 73.36 -17.75 -32.95
N GLU A 211 73.58 -18.86 -33.65
CA GLU A 211 72.78 -19.67 -34.55
C GLU A 211 72.13 -20.85 -33.80
N VAL A 212 71.37 -21.68 -34.53
CA VAL A 212 71.13 -23.13 -34.30
C VAL A 212 69.79 -23.58 -33.64
N THR A 213 68.93 -24.12 -34.54
CA THR A 213 68.08 -25.34 -34.55
C THR A 213 66.77 -25.52 -33.74
N GLY A 214 65.80 -26.14 -34.45
CA GLY A 214 64.89 -27.22 -34.00
C GLY A 214 63.45 -26.78 -33.71
N ASP A 215 62.45 -27.12 -34.55
CA ASP A 215 61.56 -28.33 -34.46
C ASP A 215 60.70 -28.38 -33.18
N GLU A 216 59.41 -28.75 -33.11
CA GLU A 216 58.34 -29.18 -34.01
C GLU A 216 57.03 -29.25 -33.15
N SER A 217 55.90 -29.55 -33.78
CA SER A 217 54.67 -30.19 -33.25
C SER A 217 53.58 -29.34 -32.56
N THR A 218 52.59 -28.94 -33.38
CA THR A 218 51.19 -29.41 -33.40
C THR A 218 50.58 -30.07 -32.15
N GLU A 219 49.41 -29.60 -31.67
CA GLU A 219 48.09 -30.27 -31.82
C GLU A 219 46.95 -29.53 -31.10
N THR A 220 45.78 -29.60 -31.74
CA THR A 220 44.49 -29.00 -31.36
C THR A 220 43.59 -30.10 -30.80
N LYS A 221 42.85 -29.86 -29.70
CA LYS A 221 41.57 -30.55 -29.46
C LYS A 221 40.62 -29.80 -28.51
N SER A 222 39.39 -29.64 -28.99
CA SER A 222 38.10 -29.36 -28.33
C SER A 222 37.72 -30.50 -27.33
N GLU A 223 36.78 -30.40 -26.37
CA GLU A 223 35.40 -29.87 -26.37
C GLU A 223 34.79 -29.98 -24.94
N LYS A 224 33.81 -29.11 -24.59
CA LYS A 224 32.63 -29.26 -23.67
C LYS A 224 32.82 -29.63 -22.18
N ASP A 225 31.93 -29.36 -21.23
CA ASP A 225 30.57 -28.78 -21.11
C ASP A 225 30.43 -28.43 -19.60
N ASP A 226 29.72 -27.37 -19.21
CA ASP A 226 29.08 -27.29 -17.89
C ASP A 226 28.07 -26.13 -17.89
N GLY A 227 26.80 -26.49 -17.69
CA GLY A 227 25.70 -25.56 -17.46
C GLY A 227 25.52 -25.27 -15.97
N ASP A 228 24.88 -24.14 -15.65
CA ASP A 228 24.26 -23.97 -14.35
C ASP A 228 23.06 -23.01 -14.40
N ASP A 229 22.11 -23.31 -13.53
CA ASP A 229 20.68 -23.06 -13.57
C ASP A 229 20.27 -21.78 -12.80
N LYS A 230 19.14 -21.20 -13.22
CA LYS A 230 18.17 -20.34 -12.51
C LYS A 230 18.60 -19.57 -11.24
N SER A 231 18.39 -18.25 -11.29
CA SER A 231 18.03 -17.47 -10.10
C SER A 231 16.64 -16.86 -10.28
N ALA A 232 15.70 -17.36 -9.47
CA ALA A 232 14.35 -16.88 -9.34
C ALA A 232 14.32 -15.59 -8.52
N LYS A 233 13.45 -14.68 -8.95
CA LYS A 233 13.22 -13.35 -8.42
C LYS A 233 12.05 -13.43 -7.43
N ASP A 234 12.33 -13.35 -6.13
CA ASP A 234 11.30 -13.14 -5.11
C ASP A 234 11.21 -11.65 -4.76
N THR A 235 10.02 -11.11 -4.97
CA THR A 235 9.60 -9.76 -4.61
C THR A 235 9.20 -9.77 -3.13
N GLN A 236 9.84 -8.94 -2.32
CA GLN A 236 9.46 -8.70 -0.92
C GLN A 236 8.49 -7.51 -0.89
N ASP A 237 7.21 -7.78 -0.66
CA ASP A 237 6.24 -6.80 -0.18
C ASP A 237 6.42 -6.63 1.33
N THR A 238 6.63 -5.40 1.77
CA THR A 238 6.69 -4.99 3.18
C THR A 238 5.46 -4.17 3.51
N ASP A 239 4.47 -4.79 4.14
CA ASP A 239 3.42 -4.09 4.88
C ASP A 239 3.77 -4.14 6.38
N ALA A 240 4.05 -2.96 6.92
CA ALA A 240 4.23 -2.73 8.34
C ALA A 240 3.02 -1.96 8.86
N GLU A 241 2.06 -2.66 9.46
CA GLU A 241 1.07 -2.03 10.34
C GLU A 241 1.40 -2.34 11.79
N GLY A 242 1.47 -1.25 12.55
CA GLY A 242 1.88 -1.17 13.94
C GLY A 242 0.92 -1.88 14.89
N LYS A 243 1.52 -2.36 15.97
CA LYS A 243 0.89 -3.03 17.09
C LYS A 243 0.55 -1.95 18.12
N GLU A 244 -0.73 -1.63 18.31
CA GLU A 244 -1.17 -0.79 19.42
C GLU A 244 -1.16 -1.60 20.72
N GLU A 245 -0.55 -1.01 21.74
CA GLU A 245 -0.55 -1.49 23.12
C GLU A 245 -1.91 -1.25 23.76
N LYS A 246 -2.42 -2.29 24.42
CA LYS A 246 -3.66 -2.29 25.19
C LYS A 246 -3.31 -1.94 26.64
N GLU A 247 -3.54 -0.69 27.05
CA GLU A 247 -3.65 -0.36 28.48
C GLU A 247 -5.08 -0.64 28.94
N GLU A 248 -5.25 -1.74 29.67
CA GLU A 248 -6.42 -1.98 30.51
C GLU A 248 -6.26 -1.15 31.79
N LYS A 249 -7.24 -0.28 32.05
CA LYS A 249 -7.48 0.24 33.40
C LYS A 249 -8.93 -0.06 33.77
N GLU A 250 -9.09 -1.10 34.57
CA GLU A 250 -10.27 -1.33 35.40
C GLU A 250 -10.41 -0.16 36.38
N GLU A 251 -11.58 0.48 36.40
CA GLU A 251 -12.12 1.05 37.63
C GLU A 251 -13.59 0.64 37.75
N ASP A 252 -13.80 -0.29 38.68
CA ASP A 252 -15.04 -0.58 39.38
C ASP A 252 -15.65 0.71 39.95
N GLY A 253 -16.94 0.89 39.74
CA GLY A 253 -17.69 2.04 40.24
C GLY A 253 -19.19 1.79 40.20
N LYS A 254 -19.62 0.76 40.93
CA LYS A 254 -21.01 0.49 41.28
C LYS A 254 -21.43 1.49 42.37
N GLU A 255 -22.43 2.33 42.09
CA GLU A 255 -23.34 2.80 43.15
C GLU A 255 -24.72 3.11 42.59
N ASP A 256 -25.70 2.51 43.26
CA ASP A 256 -27.11 2.51 43.00
C ASP A 256 -27.75 3.89 43.26
N GLY A 257 -28.82 4.20 42.54
CA GLY A 257 -29.56 5.45 42.73
C GLY A 257 -30.93 5.42 42.09
N GLU A 258 -31.86 4.69 42.70
CA GLU A 258 -33.30 4.93 42.58
C GLU A 258 -33.63 6.43 42.66
N ASN A 259 -34.41 6.93 41.71
CA ASN A 259 -35.62 7.64 42.11
C ASN A 259 -36.66 7.69 41.00
N ALA A 260 -37.87 7.35 41.43
CA ALA A 260 -39.10 7.34 40.67
C ALA A 260 -39.80 8.71 40.72
N MET A 261 -40.84 8.83 39.87
CA MET A 261 -41.91 9.85 39.89
C MET A 261 -41.44 11.25 39.42
N ASP A 262 -42.18 11.99 38.60
CA ASP A 262 -43.63 12.19 38.60
C ASP A 262 -44.21 12.37 37.19
N ALA A 263 -45.44 11.88 37.08
CA ALA A 263 -46.39 12.30 36.07
C ALA A 263 -46.87 13.72 36.40
N ASP A 264 -46.87 14.63 35.43
CA ASP A 264 -47.70 15.81 35.52
C ASP A 264 -48.38 16.09 34.19
N LYS A 265 -49.59 16.58 34.34
CA LYS A 265 -50.75 16.48 33.48
C LYS A 265 -51.32 17.88 33.53
N ASN A 266 -51.15 18.67 32.48
CA ASN A 266 -51.89 19.90 32.26
C ASN A 266 -52.12 20.00 30.74
N GLU A 267 -53.33 19.71 30.29
CA GLU A 267 -54.47 20.63 30.08
C GLU A 267 -54.41 21.29 28.71
#